data_AF-A0A9D4BQJ4-F1
#
_entry.id   AF-A0A9D4BQJ4-F1
#
_cell.length_a   1.000
_cell.length_b   1.000
_cell.length_c   1.000
_cell.angle_alpha   90.00
_cell.angle_beta   90.00
_cell.angle_gamma   90.00
#
_symmetry.space_group_name_H-M   'P 1'
#
loop_
_entity.id
_entity.type
_entity.pdbx_description
1 polymer ?
#
loop_
_entity_poly.entity_id
_entity_poly.type
_entity_poly.pdbx_seq_one_letter_code
_entity_poly.pdbx_strand_id
1 'polypeptide(L)' 'MASSCDACGLRDSEVKSGGGIEPMGRKIRLKLTDVSDLSRDVLKVNRPILVYFE' A
#
# COMPACT_ATOMS: atom_id res chain seq x y z
N MET A 1 -5.81 4.22 -8.63
CA MET A 1 -6.82 5.20 -9.07
C MET A 1 -7.17 6.04 -7.86
N ALA A 2 -7.25 7.35 -8.02
CA ALA A 2 -7.70 8.25 -6.96
C ALA A 2 -8.86 9.06 -7.52
N SER A 3 -10.07 8.81 -7.02
CA SER A 3 -11.31 9.45 -7.46
C SER A 3 -11.91 10.23 -6.30
N SER A 4 -12.19 11.51 -6.50
CA SER A 4 -12.89 12.37 -5.54
C SER A 4 -14.09 13.02 -6.22
N CYS A 5 -15.28 12.86 -5.63
CA CYS A 5 -16.51 13.46 -6.11
C CYS A 5 -16.99 14.55 -5.14
N ASP A 6 -17.05 15.79 -5.61
CA ASP A 6 -17.49 16.94 -4.80
C ASP A 6 -19.02 17.00 -4.61
N ALA A 7 -19.78 16.32 -5.46
CA ALA A 7 -21.25 16.31 -5.38
C ALA A 7 -21.80 15.33 -4.32
N CYS A 8 -21.14 14.18 -4.12
CA CYS A 8 -21.56 13.18 -3.12
C CYS A 8 -20.55 12.96 -1.98
N GLY A 9 -19.36 13.57 -2.07
CA GLY A 9 -18.30 13.45 -1.05
C GLY A 9 -17.50 12.14 -1.10
N LEU A 10 -17.75 11.25 -2.08
CA LEU A 10 -17.02 10.01 -2.21
C LEU A 10 -15.54 10.28 -2.55
N ARG A 11 -14.64 9.72 -1.75
CA ARG A 11 -13.20 9.73 -1.98
C ARG A 11 -12.68 8.30 -1.92
N ASP A 12 -12.16 7.82 -3.03
CA ASP A 12 -11.61 6.48 -3.15
C ASP A 12 -10.18 6.55 -3.71
N SER A 13 -9.25 5.93 -3.03
CA SER A 13 -7.84 5.81 -3.43
C SER A 13 -7.45 4.35 -3.48
N GLU A 14 -8.07 3.60 -4.39
CA GLU A 14 -7.77 2.19 -4.58
C GLU A 14 -6.60 1.97 -5.56
N VAL A 15 -5.68 1.10 -5.16
CA VAL A 15 -4.60 0.59 -6.01
C VAL A 15 -4.93 -0.86 -6.35
N LYS A 16 -5.11 -1.14 -7.65
CA LYS A 16 -5.41 -2.47 -8.18
C LYS A 16 -4.19 -3.06 -8.88
N SER A 17 -3.97 -4.36 -8.72
CA SER A 17 -3.00 -5.09 -9.55
C SER A 17 -3.50 -5.17 -10.99
N GLY A 18 -2.61 -5.01 -11.96
CA GLY A 18 -2.91 -5.25 -13.39
C GLY A 18 -3.02 -6.73 -13.77
N GLY A 19 -2.61 -7.64 -12.87
CA GLY A 19 -2.72 -9.09 -13.02
C GLY A 19 -3.78 -9.72 -12.11
N GLY A 20 -3.84 -11.05 -12.11
CA GLY A 20 -4.73 -11.82 -11.25
C GLY A 20 -4.49 -11.59 -9.75
N ILE A 21 -5.47 -11.95 -8.93
CA ILE A 21 -5.34 -11.90 -7.48
C ILE A 21 -4.29 -12.93 -7.03
N GLU A 22 -3.26 -12.49 -6.32
CA GLU A 22 -2.33 -13.42 -5.68
C GLU A 22 -3.08 -14.30 -4.66
N PRO A 23 -2.75 -15.61 -4.58
CA PRO A 23 -3.48 -16.55 -3.74
C PRO A 23 -3.25 -16.34 -2.24
N MET A 24 -2.21 -15.57 -1.86
CA MET A 24 -1.83 -15.34 -0.46
C MET A 24 -1.59 -13.86 -0.19
N GLY A 25 -1.81 -13.44 1.06
CA GLY A 25 -1.42 -12.12 1.53
C GLY A 25 0.11 -12.00 1.70
N ARG A 26 0.63 -10.77 1.66
CA ARG A 26 2.08 -10.49 1.80
C ARG A 26 2.38 -9.92 3.19
N LYS A 27 3.36 -10.49 3.90
CA LYS A 27 3.94 -9.88 5.11
C LYS A 27 5.35 -9.40 4.79
N ILE A 28 5.63 -8.12 5.05
CA ILE A 28 6.92 -7.47 4.79
C ILE A 28 7.50 -7.04 6.14
N ARG A 29 8.74 -7.43 6.45
CA ARG A 29 9.50 -6.95 7.61
C ARG A 29 10.71 -6.17 7.09
N LEU A 30 10.81 -4.90 7.45
CA LEU A 30 11.92 -4.03 7.10
C LEU A 30 12.72 -3.74 8.37
N LYS A 31 13.99 -4.15 8.41
CA LYS A 31 14.90 -3.73 9.47
C LYS A 31 15.54 -2.40 9.06
N LEU A 32 15.42 -1.38 9.90
CA LEU A 32 16.06 -0.08 9.67
C LEU A 32 17.56 -0.21 9.97
N THR A 33 18.38 -0.11 8.94
CA THR A 33 19.84 -0.22 9.06
C THR A 33 20.55 1.09 8.81
N ASP A 34 19.96 1.96 7.98
CA ASP A 34 20.51 3.27 7.63
C ASP A 34 19.39 4.31 7.47
N VAL A 35 19.71 5.60 7.57
CA VAL A 35 18.75 6.70 7.39
C VAL A 35 18.12 6.68 5.99
N SER A 36 18.84 6.16 5.00
CA SER A 36 18.35 5.98 3.63
C SER A 36 17.13 5.04 3.57
N ASP A 37 16.93 4.16 4.56
CA ASP A 37 15.78 3.25 4.62
C ASP A 37 14.45 3.99 4.84
N LEU A 38 14.49 5.18 5.43
CA LEU A 38 13.31 6.05 5.59
C LEU A 38 12.85 6.67 4.27
N SER A 39 13.74 6.70 3.26
CA SER A 39 13.43 7.24 1.94
C SER A 39 12.85 6.18 0.99
N ARG A 40 12.58 4.96 1.48
CA ARG A 40 11.97 3.90 0.68
C ARG A 40 10.50 4.18 0.44
N ASP A 41 10.08 4.12 -0.82
CA ASP A 41 8.68 4.22 -1.17
C ASP A 41 7.89 3.00 -0.67
N VAL A 42 6.81 3.26 0.07
CA VAL A 42 5.89 2.23 0.57
C VAL A 42 4.53 2.42 -0.07
N LEU A 43 4.19 1.51 -0.99
CA LEU A 43 2.86 1.47 -1.60
C LEU A 43 1.94 0.54 -0.78
N LYS A 44 1.10 1.13 0.06
CA LYS A 44 0.08 0.40 0.81
C LYS A 44 -1.19 0.24 -0.02
N VAL A 45 -1.59 -1.00 -0.26
CA VAL A 45 -2.88 -1.35 -0.87
C VAL A 45 -3.93 -1.68 0.20
N ASN A 46 -5.21 -1.53 -0.13
CA ASN A 46 -6.35 -1.72 0.79
C ASN A 46 -6.66 -3.21 1.10
N ARG A 47 -5.66 -4.09 0.97
CA ARG A 47 -5.72 -5.54 1.27
C ARG A 47 -4.91 -5.84 2.53
N PRO A 48 -5.10 -7.01 3.17
CA PRO A 48 -4.32 -7.40 4.35
C PRO A 48 -2.85 -7.67 3.98
N ILE A 49 -2.08 -6.60 3.86
CA ILE A 49 -0.61 -6.61 3.83
C ILE A 49 -0.14 -6.01 5.13
N LEU A 50 0.72 -6.72 5.87
CA LEU A 50 1.31 -6.19 7.09
C LEU A 50 2.76 -5.82 6.81
N VAL A 51 3.08 -4.54 7.00
CA VAL A 51 4.45 -4.01 6.91
C VAL A 51 4.89 -3.69 8.34
N TYR A 52 5.94 -4.36 8.81
CA TYR A 52 6.56 -4.13 10.12
C TYR A 52 7.93 -3.49 9.92
N PHE A 53 8.24 -2.49 10.72
CA PHE A 53 9.55 -1.86 10.80
C PHE A 53 10.21 -2.33 12.09
N GLU A 54 11.43 -2.86 12.00
CA GLU A 54 12.25 -3.38 13.11
C GLU A 54 13.60 -2.69 13.23
#